data_AF-A0A9N7Z7E4-F1
#
_entry.id   AF-A0A9N7Z7E4-F1
#
_cell.length_a   1.000
_cell.length_b   1.000
_cell.length_c   1.000
_cell.angle_alpha   90.00
_cell.angle_beta   90.00
_cell.angle_gamma   90.00
#
_symmetry.space_group_name_H-M   'P 1'
#
loop_
_entity.id
_entity.type
_entity.pdbx_description
1 polymer ?
#
loop_
_entity_poly.entity_id
_entity_poly.type
_entity_poly.pdbx_seq_one_letter_code
_entity_poly.pdbx_strand_id
1 'polypeptide(L)'
;MGGTGSRRVSFGLDEDEKVTVIEGVKLSEDVLRWMKQPQGADSNQRPPCPPDSHKQQQNPKPTGPSITEMHEELRKDFERQQALVQEQLAGLAQRERETAAATGLDELLPNLIIEKGKAHEEREKAKMLVSKIMWIPLQTSKL
;
A
#
# COMPACT_ATOMS: atom_id res chain seq x y z
N MET A 1 -23.18 -34.57 -16.36
CA MET A 1 -23.45 -33.16 -15.98
C MET A 1 -23.57 -33.09 -14.47
N GLY A 2 -23.19 -31.95 -13.89
CA GLY A 2 -22.71 -31.81 -12.50
C GLY A 2 -23.64 -32.27 -11.39
N GLY A 3 -23.04 -32.79 -10.32
CA GLY A 3 -23.73 -33.21 -9.11
C GLY A 3 -24.48 -32.04 -8.47
N THR A 4 -25.79 -32.17 -8.37
CA THR A 4 -26.69 -31.17 -7.79
C THR A 4 -26.60 -31.19 -6.27
N GLY A 5 -25.63 -30.45 -5.72
CA GLY A 5 -25.65 -30.10 -4.30
C GLY A 5 -26.79 -29.10 -4.03
N SER A 6 -27.74 -29.45 -3.16
CA SER A 6 -28.86 -28.57 -2.81
C SER A 6 -28.34 -27.31 -2.10
N ARG A 7 -28.35 -26.16 -2.79
CA ARG A 7 -28.01 -24.85 -2.21
C ARG A 7 -29.12 -24.43 -1.25
N ARG A 8 -28.77 -24.02 -0.02
CA ARG A 8 -29.76 -23.63 1.01
C ARG A 8 -29.72 -22.12 1.16
N VAL A 9 -30.88 -21.50 1.26
CA VAL A 9 -31.03 -20.06 1.43
C VAL A 9 -31.84 -19.80 2.69
N SER A 10 -31.38 -18.89 3.54
CA SER A 10 -32.08 -18.44 4.75
C SER A 10 -32.34 -16.94 4.67
N PHE A 11 -33.50 -16.52 5.17
CA PHE A 11 -33.87 -15.11 5.25
C PHE A 11 -33.59 -14.59 6.66
N GLY A 12 -32.92 -13.44 6.75
CA GLY A 12 -32.69 -12.70 8.00
C GLY A 12 -33.21 -11.27 7.88
N LEU A 13 -33.40 -10.58 9.00
CA LEU A 13 -33.59 -9.14 9.03
C LEU A 13 -32.25 -8.49 9.39
N ASP A 14 -31.88 -7.41 8.69
CA ASP A 14 -30.71 -6.60 9.03
C ASP A 14 -31.05 -5.51 10.08
N GLU A 15 -30.07 -4.68 10.42
CA GLU A 15 -30.19 -3.61 11.42
C GLU A 15 -31.21 -2.52 11.02
N ASP A 16 -31.52 -2.41 9.72
CA ASP A 16 -32.50 -1.49 9.16
C ASP A 16 -33.87 -2.14 8.93
N GLU A 17 -34.11 -3.29 9.59
CA GLU A 17 -35.31 -4.13 9.47
C GLU A 17 -35.59 -4.60 8.03
N LYS A 18 -34.57 -4.67 7.17
CA LYS A 18 -34.72 -5.14 5.79
C LYS A 18 -34.48 -6.63 5.69
N VAL A 19 -35.25 -7.28 4.82
CA VAL A 19 -35.07 -8.71 4.51
C VAL A 19 -33.79 -8.91 3.72
N THR A 20 -32.85 -9.64 4.28
CA THR A 20 -31.61 -10.06 3.63
C THR A 20 -31.63 -11.56 3.34
N VAL A 21 -31.01 -11.91 2.21
CA VAL A 21 -30.93 -13.30 1.73
C VAL A 21 -29.52 -13.81 1.99
N ILE A 22 -29.40 -14.85 2.81
CA ILE A 22 -28.12 -15.49 3.13
C ILE A 22 -28.05 -16.82 2.38
N GLU A 23 -27.03 -16.95 1.54
CA GLU A 23 -26.79 -18.14 0.74
C GLU A 23 -25.77 -19.07 1.40
N GLY A 24 -26.21 -20.24 1.84
CA GLY A 24 -25.39 -21.23 2.50
C GLY A 24 -24.89 -22.33 1.56
N VAL A 25 -23.63 -22.71 1.74
CA VAL A 25 -23.03 -23.92 1.14
C VAL A 25 -22.99 -25.04 2.19
N LYS A 26 -23.39 -26.25 1.81
CA LYS A 26 -23.32 -27.42 2.71
C LYS A 26 -21.89 -27.97 2.66
N LEU A 27 -21.21 -27.97 3.82
CA LEU A 27 -19.90 -28.59 3.95
C LEU A 27 -20.01 -30.12 3.85
N SER A 28 -18.98 -30.77 3.29
CA SER A 28 -18.88 -32.22 3.30
C SER A 28 -18.63 -32.73 4.72
N GLU A 29 -18.96 -34.00 4.96
CA GLU A 29 -18.82 -34.61 6.28
C GLU A 29 -17.35 -34.62 6.75
N ASP A 30 -16.41 -34.78 5.82
CA ASP A 30 -14.98 -34.74 6.10
C ASP A 30 -14.52 -33.37 6.64
N VAL A 31 -15.01 -32.28 6.03
CA VAL A 31 -14.70 -30.91 6.47
C VAL A 31 -15.34 -30.62 7.82
N LEU A 32 -16.57 -31.09 8.07
CA LEU A 32 -17.23 -30.97 9.36
C LEU A 32 -16.47 -31.73 10.46
N ARG A 33 -15.97 -32.94 10.18
CA ARG A 33 -15.14 -33.69 11.13
C ARG A 33 -13.84 -32.96 11.41
N TRP A 34 -13.19 -32.40 10.39
CA TRP A 34 -11.96 -31.63 10.54
C TRP A 34 -12.15 -30.38 11.40
N MET A 35 -13.21 -29.60 11.18
CA MET A 35 -13.51 -28.41 11.98
C MET A 35 -13.89 -28.74 13.43
N LYS A 36 -14.50 -29.91 13.66
CA LYS A 36 -14.86 -30.38 15.01
C LYS A 36 -13.65 -30.92 15.78
N GLN A 37 -12.57 -31.28 15.09
CA GLN A 37 -11.36 -31.78 15.72
C GLN A 37 -10.59 -30.60 16.34
N PRO A 38 -10.36 -30.59 17.67
CA PRO A 38 -9.55 -29.55 18.27
C PRO A 38 -8.14 -29.61 17.67
N GLN A 39 -7.66 -28.48 17.13
CA GLN A 39 -6.32 -28.27 16.56
C GLN A 39 -5.17 -28.45 17.59
N GLY A 40 -5.38 -29.21 18.66
CA GLY A 40 -4.47 -29.36 19.79
C GLY A 40 -4.43 -30.76 20.39
N ALA A 41 -4.80 -31.80 19.64
CA ALA A 41 -4.55 -33.18 20.04
C ALA A 41 -3.89 -33.94 18.88
N ASP A 42 -2.56 -33.97 18.98
CA ASP A 42 -1.65 -34.95 18.41
C ASP A 42 -1.64 -35.21 16.89
N SER A 43 -0.49 -34.82 16.34
CA SER A 43 0.28 -35.49 15.29
C SER A 43 -0.32 -36.75 14.63
N ASN A 44 -0.16 -36.77 13.29
CA ASN A 44 0.17 -37.98 12.51
C ASN A 44 -0.91 -38.78 11.77
N GLN A 45 -1.98 -38.17 11.22
CA GLN A 45 -2.74 -38.83 10.14
C GLN A 45 -2.87 -37.97 8.88
N ARG A 46 -1.91 -38.19 7.97
CA ARG A 46 -2.10 -38.02 6.52
C ARG A 46 -3.25 -38.94 6.05
N PRO A 47 -4.01 -38.57 5.01
CA PRO A 47 -5.08 -39.42 4.49
C PRO A 47 -4.51 -40.76 3.98
N PRO A 48 -5.24 -41.89 4.15
CA PRO A 48 -4.81 -43.17 3.60
C PRO A 48 -5.01 -43.17 2.08
N CYS A 49 -3.92 -43.15 1.32
CA CYS A 49 -3.94 -43.51 -0.10
C CYS A 49 -4.23 -45.03 -0.24
N PRO A 50 -4.97 -45.46 -1.29
CA PRO A 50 -5.30 -46.87 -1.49
C PRO A 50 -4.04 -47.71 -1.82
N PRO A 51 -3.99 -49.01 -1.45
CA PRO A 51 -2.84 -49.85 -1.71
C PRO A 51 -2.93 -50.42 -3.13
N ASP A 52 -2.22 -49.82 -4.09
CA ASP A 52 -1.98 -50.46 -5.37
C ASP A 52 -0.63 -51.17 -5.38
N SER A 53 -0.71 -52.49 -5.60
CA SER A 53 0.38 -53.44 -5.55
C SER A 53 1.15 -53.44 -6.86
N HIS A 54 2.26 -52.71 -7.00
CA HIS A 54 3.26 -53.04 -8.02
C HIS A 54 4.69 -52.86 -7.52
N LYS A 55 5.47 -53.92 -7.76
CA LYS A 55 6.86 -54.12 -7.36
C LYS A 55 7.80 -53.13 -8.05
N GLN A 56 8.85 -52.77 -7.29
CA GLN A 56 10.22 -52.46 -7.75
C GLN A 56 10.36 -51.57 -8.99
N GLN A 57 10.62 -50.29 -8.74
CA GLN A 57 11.66 -49.56 -9.47
C GLN A 57 12.34 -48.58 -8.51
N GLN A 58 13.65 -48.78 -8.34
CA GLN A 58 14.54 -47.87 -7.63
C GLN A 58 14.53 -46.51 -8.34
N ASN A 59 14.13 -45.45 -7.65
CA ASN A 59 14.48 -44.07 -8.02
C ASN A 59 14.51 -43.23 -6.73
N PRO A 60 15.46 -42.29 -6.57
CA PRO A 60 15.72 -41.68 -5.29
C PRO A 60 14.59 -40.71 -4.96
N LYS A 61 14.23 -40.75 -3.68
CA LYS A 61 13.43 -39.77 -2.94
C LYS A 61 13.61 -38.35 -3.51
N PRO A 62 12.53 -37.66 -3.95
CA PRO A 62 12.61 -36.21 -4.04
C PRO A 62 12.68 -35.73 -2.60
N THR A 63 13.89 -35.52 -2.12
CA THR A 63 14.13 -34.77 -0.88
C THR A 63 13.54 -33.40 -1.16
N GLY A 64 12.31 -33.16 -0.67
CA GLY A 64 11.74 -31.82 -0.66
C GLY A 64 12.73 -30.85 -0.02
N PRO A 65 12.67 -29.57 -0.39
CA PRO A 65 13.69 -28.61 -0.01
C PRO A 65 13.93 -28.69 1.50
N SER A 66 15.21 -28.83 1.87
CA SER A 66 15.61 -28.87 3.27
C SER A 66 15.04 -27.64 3.96
N ILE A 67 14.76 -27.74 5.27
CA ILE A 67 14.29 -26.60 6.09
C ILE A 67 15.19 -25.36 5.85
N THR A 68 16.49 -25.57 5.66
CA THR A 68 17.47 -24.53 5.31
C THR A 68 17.22 -23.88 3.94
N GLU A 69 16.85 -24.64 2.92
CA GLU A 69 16.52 -24.12 1.59
C GLU A 69 15.23 -23.31 1.62
N MET A 70 14.22 -23.77 2.37
CA MET A 70 12.98 -23.01 2.59
C MET A 70 13.22 -21.68 3.32
N HIS A 71 14.12 -21.64 4.32
CA HIS A 71 14.51 -20.40 4.98
C HIS A 71 15.26 -19.44 4.05
N GLU A 72 16.09 -19.96 3.14
CA GLU A 72 16.79 -19.16 2.14
C GLU A 72 15.82 -18.56 1.11
N GLU A 73 14.84 -19.34 0.64
CA GLU A 73 13.78 -18.85 -0.24
C GLU A 73 12.96 -17.74 0.43
N LEU A 74 12.54 -17.93 1.69
CA LEU A 74 11.80 -16.91 2.43
C LEU A 74 12.61 -15.61 2.57
N ARG A 75 13.92 -15.71 2.81
CA ARG A 75 14.82 -14.55 2.86
C ARG A 75 14.91 -13.85 1.50
N LYS A 76 15.03 -14.60 0.41
CA LYS A 76 15.07 -14.07 -0.96
C LYS A 76 13.76 -13.37 -1.33
N ASP A 77 12.62 -13.95 -0.95
CA ASP A 77 11.31 -13.35 -1.20
C ASP A 77 11.14 -12.04 -0.44
N PHE A 78 11.57 -12.01 0.82
CA PHE A 78 11.56 -10.78 1.62
C PHE A 78 12.41 -9.67 0.97
N GLU A 79 13.62 -10.01 0.51
CA GLU A 79 14.51 -9.06 -0.17
C GLU A 79 13.90 -8.53 -1.48
N ARG A 80 13.26 -9.42 -2.27
CA ARG A 80 12.53 -9.03 -3.48
C ARG A 80 11.36 -8.09 -3.17
N GLN A 81 10.59 -8.39 -2.13
CA GLN A 81 9.49 -7.53 -1.69
C GLN A 81 10.00 -6.16 -1.22
N GLN A 82 11.10 -6.14 -0.48
CA GLN A 82 11.73 -4.90 -0.04
C GLN A 82 12.20 -4.06 -1.24
N ALA A 83 12.82 -4.68 -2.24
CA ALA A 83 13.23 -4.00 -3.47
C ALA A 83 12.04 -3.42 -4.24
N LEU A 84 10.93 -4.17 -4.35
CA LEU A 84 9.72 -3.70 -5.02
C LEU A 84 9.13 -2.47 -4.32
N VAL A 85 9.08 -2.47 -2.99
CA VAL A 85 8.59 -1.32 -2.21
C VAL A 85 9.50 -0.11 -2.41
N GLN A 86 10.83 -0.30 -2.39
CA GLN A 86 11.77 0.78 -2.66
C GLN A 86 11.62 1.35 -4.08
N GLU A 87 11.42 0.51 -5.08
CA GLU A 87 11.16 0.93 -6.46
C GLU A 87 9.88 1.74 -6.57
N GLN A 88 8.78 1.29 -5.94
CA GLN A 88 7.51 2.02 -5.92
C GLN A 88 7.64 3.40 -5.27
N LEU A 89 8.35 3.48 -4.14
CA LEU A 89 8.63 4.75 -3.46
C LEU A 89 9.49 5.67 -4.33
N ALA A 90 10.53 5.15 -4.97
CA ALA A 90 11.37 5.92 -5.88
C ALA A 90 10.57 6.44 -7.09
N GLY A 91 9.72 5.61 -7.67
CA GLY A 91 8.83 5.99 -8.77
C GLY A 91 7.81 7.06 -8.36
N LEU A 92 7.26 6.97 -7.15
CA LEU A 92 6.37 8.00 -6.60
C LEU A 92 7.11 9.32 -6.36
N ALA A 93 8.30 9.29 -5.76
CA ALA A 93 9.11 10.48 -5.53
C ALA A 93 9.53 11.16 -6.85
N GLN A 94 9.85 10.37 -7.88
CA GLN A 94 10.16 10.89 -9.20
C GLN A 94 8.93 11.54 -9.86
N ARG A 95 7.77 10.87 -9.81
CA ARG A 95 6.51 11.43 -10.31
C ARG A 95 6.11 12.70 -9.55
N GLU A 96 6.34 12.76 -8.24
CA GLU A 96 6.12 13.97 -7.44
C GLU A 96 7.01 15.11 -7.92
N ARG A 97 8.29 14.86 -8.19
CA ARG A 97 9.19 15.87 -8.76
C ARG A 97 8.73 16.34 -10.14
N GLU A 98 8.34 15.42 -11.01
CA GLU A 98 7.87 15.74 -12.36
C GLU A 98 6.55 16.51 -12.33
N THR A 99 5.63 16.16 -11.43
CA THR A 99 4.37 16.89 -11.24
C THR A 99 4.60 18.26 -10.60
N ALA A 100 5.52 18.38 -9.63
CA ALA A 100 5.93 19.67 -9.05
C ALA A 100 6.60 20.56 -10.10
N ALA A 101 7.46 20.00 -10.95
CA ALA A 101 8.08 20.69 -12.08
C ALA A 101 7.03 21.09 -13.14
N ALA A 102 6.09 20.21 -13.48
CA ALA A 102 5.01 20.48 -14.42
C ALA A 102 3.99 21.51 -13.91
N THR A 103 3.82 21.60 -12.59
CA THR A 103 3.01 22.65 -11.93
C THR A 103 3.76 24.00 -11.94
N GLY A 104 5.01 24.04 -12.41
CA GLY A 104 5.82 25.26 -12.58
C GLY A 104 6.26 25.89 -11.25
N LEU A 105 5.94 25.28 -10.11
CA LEU A 105 6.26 25.84 -8.80
C LEU A 105 7.77 25.88 -8.55
N ASP A 106 8.51 24.93 -9.12
CA ASP A 106 9.97 24.83 -9.03
C ASP A 106 10.69 25.95 -9.81
N GLU A 107 10.19 26.34 -10.99
CA GLU A 107 10.68 27.52 -11.74
C GLU A 107 10.22 28.86 -11.13
N LEU A 108 9.06 28.87 -10.48
CA LEU A 108 8.51 30.07 -9.84
C LEU A 108 9.14 30.35 -8.47
N LEU A 109 9.68 29.34 -7.78
CA LEU A 109 10.30 29.49 -6.46
C LEU A 109 11.49 30.47 -6.44
N PRO A 110 12.50 30.36 -7.33
CA PRO A 110 13.61 31.32 -7.41
C PRO A 110 13.13 32.72 -7.78
N ASN A 111 12.20 32.81 -8.74
CA ASN A 111 11.64 34.09 -9.18
C ASN A 111 10.84 34.78 -8.07
N LEU A 112 10.07 34.03 -7.29
CA LEU A 112 9.32 34.51 -6.13
C LEU A 112 10.25 35.00 -5.01
N ILE A 113 11.36 34.29 -4.77
CA ILE A 113 12.38 34.71 -3.79
C ILE A 113 13.03 36.04 -4.22
N ILE A 114 13.37 36.18 -5.51
CA ILE A 114 13.97 37.40 -6.07
C ILE A 114 12.97 38.56 -6.04
N GLU A 115 11.72 38.32 -6.45
CA GLU A 115 10.65 39.33 -6.51
C GLU A 115 10.33 39.86 -5.10
N LYS A 116 10.20 38.98 -4.11
CA LYS A 116 10.04 39.36 -2.70
C LYS A 116 11.19 40.23 -2.17
N GLY A 117 12.43 39.94 -2.58
CA GLY A 117 13.61 40.74 -2.24
C GLY A 117 13.56 42.15 -2.85
N LYS A 118 13.23 42.24 -4.14
CA LYS A 118 13.10 43.52 -4.85
C LYS A 118 11.96 44.38 -4.30
N ALA A 119 10.81 43.78 -4.02
CA ALA A 119 9.67 44.47 -3.41
C ALA A 119 10.03 45.07 -2.03
N HIS A 120 10.83 44.36 -1.23
CA HIS A 120 11.33 44.88 0.03
C HIS A 120 12.29 46.06 -0.17
N GLU A 121 13.23 45.97 -1.11
CA GLU A 121 14.15 47.07 -1.43
C GLU A 121 13.42 48.33 -1.94
N GLU A 122 12.46 48.16 -2.85
CA GLU A 122 11.63 49.25 -3.36
C GLU A 122 10.79 49.88 -2.25
N ARG A 123 10.27 49.09 -1.31
CA ARG A 123 9.55 49.60 -0.15
C ARG A 123 10.43 50.49 0.73
N GLU A 124 11.67 50.10 1.00
CA GLU A 124 12.60 50.93 1.78
C GLU A 124 12.99 52.21 1.02
N LYS A 125 13.22 52.11 -0.30
CA LYS A 125 13.43 53.29 -1.15
C LYS A 125 12.23 54.24 -1.12
N ALA A 126 11.01 53.70 -1.18
CA ALA A 126 9.78 54.50 -1.10
C ALA A 126 9.65 55.20 0.26
N LYS A 127 9.96 54.53 1.37
CA LYS A 127 10.00 55.16 2.70
C LYS A 127 10.99 56.32 2.76
N MET A 128 12.19 56.16 2.18
CA MET A 128 13.18 57.24 2.14
C MET A 128 12.70 58.42 1.27
N LEU A 129 12.09 58.14 0.11
CA LEU A 129 11.52 59.19 -0.75
C LEU A 129 10.39 59.94 -0.04
N VAL A 130 9.48 59.24 0.64
CA VAL A 130 8.44 59.85 1.46
C VAL A 130 9.04 60.71 2.56
N SER A 131 10.05 60.21 3.29
CA SER A 131 10.75 60.98 4.31
C SER A 131 11.41 62.24 3.74
N LYS A 132 12.01 62.14 2.55
CA LYS A 132 12.64 63.28 1.86
C LYS A 132 11.61 64.31 1.42
N ILE A 133 10.49 63.87 0.85
CA ILE A 133 9.37 64.74 0.46
C ILE A 133 8.76 65.43 1.67
N MET A 134 8.57 64.73 2.79
CA MET A 134 8.07 65.32 4.03
C MET A 134 9.05 66.34 4.66
N TRP A 135 10.34 66.23 4.38
CA TRP A 135 11.36 67.18 4.85
C TRP A 135 11.47 68.44 3.96
N ILE A 136 11.14 68.33 2.66
CA ILE A 136 11.20 69.45 1.70
C ILE A 136 10.32 70.68 2.10
N PRO A 137 9.08 70.55 2.62
CA PRO A 137 8.27 71.73 2.97
C PRO A 137 8.85 72.58 4.12
N LEU A 138 9.84 72.10 4.89
CA LEU A 138 10.50 72.93 5.92
C LEU A 138 11.62 73.83 5.38
N GLN A 139 12.12 73.61 4.16
CA GLN A 139 13.22 74.42 3.59
C GLN A 139 12.74 75.52 2.65
N THR A 140 11.52 75.43 2.11
CA THR A 140 10.98 76.41 1.15
C THR A 140 10.23 77.58 1.80
N SER A 141 10.16 77.63 3.14
CA SER A 141 9.52 78.74 3.89
C SER A 141 10.50 79.86 4.29
N LYS A 142 11.68 79.92 3.67
CA LYS A 142 12.63 81.05 3.79
C LYS A 142 13.00 81.59 2.41
N LEU A 143 12.07 82.31 1.79
CA LEU A 143 12.35 83.38 0.84
C LEU A 143 11.27 84.45 0.99
#